data_AF-A0A1J5TRU6-F1
#
_entry.id   AF-A0A1J5TRU6-F1
#
_cell.length_a   1.000
_cell.length_b   1.000
_cell.length_c   1.000
_cell.angle_alpha   90.00
_cell.angle_beta   90.00
_cell.angle_gamma   90.00
#
_symmetry.space_group_name_H-M   'P 1'
#
loop_
_entity.id
_entity.type
_entity.pdbx_description
1 polymer ?
#
loop_
_entity_poly.entity_id
_entity_poly.type
_entity_poly.pdbx_seq_one_letter_code
_entity_poly.pdbx_strand_id
1 'polypeptide(L)'
;MRRKRTTFRFPIDSNFRADWEDFIKHAEGRRQTPSQLLQDVVLDYLDDEAHEKESVQRKKIVKSVIKRKGKKPPTAKKSSPPRPSSNTKPDKFLVLELLQDLDDGDGVEPDDLIFEAEDEGIYDPEGELRKLIRRGLVYLHEGRCRSK
;
A
#
# COMPACT_ATOMS: atom_id res chain seq x y z
N MET A 1 -26.58 4.46 45.64
CA MET A 1 -25.33 5.07 45.14
C MET A 1 -25.36 5.15 43.62
N ARG A 2 -25.39 6.36 43.03
CA ARG A 2 -25.29 6.53 41.57
C ARG A 2 -23.81 6.44 41.16
N ARG A 3 -23.46 5.44 40.33
CA ARG A 3 -22.12 5.35 39.73
C ARG A 3 -21.94 6.55 38.77
N LYS A 4 -21.06 7.48 39.12
CA LYS A 4 -20.66 8.56 38.21
C LYS A 4 -19.92 7.90 37.04
N ARG A 5 -20.50 7.93 35.84
CA ARG A 5 -19.77 7.61 34.61
C ARG A 5 -18.77 8.73 34.40
N THR A 6 -17.50 8.49 34.74
CA THR A 6 -16.41 9.38 34.38
C THR A 6 -16.24 9.30 32.87
N THR A 7 -16.83 10.25 32.17
CA THR A 7 -16.55 10.43 30.74
C THR A 7 -15.15 11.03 30.64
N PHE A 8 -14.16 10.16 30.44
CA PHE A 8 -12.80 10.58 30.15
C PHE A 8 -12.80 11.32 28.80
N ARG A 9 -12.73 12.65 28.86
CA ARG A 9 -12.49 13.49 27.68
C ARG A 9 -10.99 13.70 27.61
N PHE A 10 -10.35 13.09 26.62
CA PHE A 10 -9.00 13.48 26.24
C PHE A 10 -9.03 14.98 25.89
N PRO A 11 -8.23 15.83 26.54
CA PRO A 11 -8.06 17.21 26.10
C PRO A 11 -7.35 17.16 24.75
N ILE A 12 -8.14 17.30 23.69
CA ILE A 12 -7.65 17.51 22.33
C ILE A 12 -7.56 19.02 22.15
N ASP A 13 -6.37 19.50 21.80
CA ASP A 13 -6.19 20.91 21.44
C ASP A 13 -7.16 21.31 20.33
N SER A 14 -7.69 22.53 20.39
CA SER A 14 -8.66 23.04 19.41
C SER A 14 -8.14 22.95 17.99
N ASN A 15 -6.83 23.11 17.79
CA ASN A 15 -6.18 23.02 16.49
C ASN A 15 -6.19 21.57 15.98
N PHE A 16 -5.84 20.60 16.83
CA PHE A 16 -5.88 19.18 16.47
C PHE A 16 -7.31 18.66 16.30
N ARG A 17 -8.29 19.31 16.95
CA ARG A 17 -9.71 18.96 16.82
C ARG A 17 -10.17 19.05 15.36
N ALA A 18 -9.76 20.10 14.63
CA ALA A 18 -10.12 20.28 13.24
C ALA A 18 -9.53 19.15 12.37
N ASP A 19 -8.24 18.87 12.53
CA ASP A 19 -7.55 17.79 11.83
C ASP A 19 -8.18 16.42 12.13
N TRP A 20 -8.60 16.19 13.38
CA TRP A 20 -9.24 14.95 13.80
C TRP A 20 -10.64 14.78 13.20
N GLU A 21 -11.44 15.84 13.11
CA GLU A 21 -12.76 15.78 12.46
C GLU A 21 -12.61 15.53 10.95
N ASP A 22 -11.62 16.14 10.30
CA ASP A 22 -11.35 15.90 8.88
C ASP A 22 -10.83 14.48 8.64
N PHE A 23 -10.02 13.94 9.53
CA PHE A 23 -9.61 12.53 9.50
C PHE A 23 -10.81 11.58 9.63
N ILE A 24 -11.77 11.88 10.52
CA ILE A 24 -13.00 11.08 10.67
C ILE A 24 -13.84 11.14 9.40
N LYS A 25 -14.09 12.32 8.82
CA LYS A 25 -14.83 12.45 7.55
C LYS A 25 -14.18 11.65 6.43
N HIS A 26 -12.85 11.61 6.40
CA HIS A 26 -12.11 10.85 5.40
C HIS A 26 -12.29 9.34 5.58
N ALA A 27 -12.34 8.86 6.83
CA ALA A 27 -12.64 7.47 7.13
C ALA A 27 -14.09 7.10 6.74
N GLU A 28 -15.05 7.98 7.03
CA GLU A 28 -16.46 7.81 6.65
C GLU A 28 -16.64 7.74 5.13
N GLY A 29 -15.97 8.61 4.37
CA GLY A 29 -15.97 8.60 2.91
C GLY A 29 -15.45 7.29 2.32
N ARG A 30 -14.55 6.60 3.03
CA ARG A 30 -13.98 5.29 2.66
C ARG A 30 -14.75 4.10 3.23
N ARG A 31 -15.84 4.34 3.97
CA ARG A 31 -16.57 3.31 4.73
C ARG A 31 -15.67 2.49 5.66
N GLN A 32 -14.57 3.09 6.13
CA GLN A 32 -13.64 2.49 7.06
C GLN A 32 -13.84 3.07 8.47
N THR A 33 -13.50 2.29 9.49
CA THR A 33 -13.38 2.85 10.84
C THR A 33 -12.14 3.75 10.92
N PRO A 34 -12.14 4.83 11.72
CA PRO A 34 -10.95 5.67 11.91
C PRO A 34 -9.71 4.88 12.34
N SER A 35 -9.90 3.79 13.09
CA SER A 35 -8.83 2.86 13.47
C SER A 35 -8.24 2.08 12.29
N GLN A 36 -9.04 1.69 11.30
CA GLN A 36 -8.55 1.02 10.09
C GLN A 36 -7.77 2.01 9.22
N LEU A 37 -8.32 3.22 9.01
CA LEU A 37 -7.61 4.26 8.27
C LEU A 37 -6.26 4.60 8.92
N LEU A 38 -6.20 4.63 10.26
CA LEU A 38 -4.95 4.86 10.98
C LEU A 38 -3.96 3.69 10.80
N GLN A 39 -4.44 2.44 10.79
CA GLN A 39 -3.61 1.29 10.50
C GLN A 39 -3.04 1.36 9.09
N ASP A 40 -3.85 1.70 8.09
CA ASP A 40 -3.42 1.84 6.70
C ASP A 40 -2.33 2.91 6.58
N VAL A 41 -2.50 4.07 7.24
CA VAL A 41 -1.49 5.13 7.27
C VAL A 41 -0.17 4.66 7.91
N VAL A 42 -0.24 3.93 9.02
CA VAL A 42 0.95 3.43 9.71
C VAL A 42 1.65 2.33 8.90
N LEU A 43 0.88 1.44 8.28
CA LEU A 43 1.41 0.39 7.41
C LEU A 43 2.07 0.97 6.16
N ASP A 44 1.45 1.96 5.53
CA ASP A 44 2.03 2.72 4.41
C ASP A 44 3.38 3.35 4.81
N TYR A 45 3.44 4.01 5.98
CA TYR A 45 4.68 4.60 6.48
C TYR A 45 5.78 3.57 6.74
N LEU A 46 5.44 2.42 7.34
CA LEU A 46 6.42 1.36 7.61
C LEU A 46 6.90 0.67 6.32
N ASP A 47 6.02 0.51 5.33
CA ASP A 47 6.37 0.02 3.99
C ASP A 47 7.35 0.98 3.30
N ASP A 48 7.11 2.30 3.39
CA ASP A 48 8.03 3.33 2.90
C ASP A 48 9.39 3.25 3.61
N GLU A 49 9.41 3.15 4.94
CA GLU A 49 10.66 3.06 5.72
C GLU A 49 11.43 1.76 5.40
N ALA A 50 10.74 0.65 5.19
CA ALA A 50 11.34 -0.61 4.78
C ALA A 50 11.94 -0.50 3.37
N HIS A 51 11.24 0.12 2.42
CA HIS A 51 11.75 0.33 1.06
C HIS A 51 12.91 1.31 0.98
N GLU A 52 12.93 2.38 1.80
CA GLU A 52 14.09 3.26 1.90
C GLU A 52 15.33 2.49 2.40
N LYS A 53 15.17 1.71 3.47
CA LYS A 53 16.25 0.87 4.02
C LYS A 53 16.69 -0.21 3.04
N GLU A 54 15.76 -0.81 2.30
CA GLU A 54 16.05 -1.79 1.26
C GLU A 54 16.79 -1.14 0.07
N SER A 55 16.43 0.07 -0.33
CA SER A 55 17.13 0.80 -1.41
C SER A 55 18.59 1.12 -1.03
N VAL A 56 18.86 1.40 0.25
CA VAL A 56 20.21 1.61 0.80
C VAL A 56 20.98 0.29 0.89
N GLN A 57 20.32 -0.81 1.27
CA GLN A 57 20.92 -2.15 1.29
C GLN A 57 21.21 -2.68 -0.11
N ARG A 58 20.31 -2.52 -1.08
CA ARG A 58 20.51 -2.88 -2.49
C ARG A 58 21.69 -2.12 -3.10
N LYS A 59 21.87 -0.82 -2.80
CA LYS A 59 23.07 -0.04 -3.19
C LYS A 59 24.37 -0.59 -2.59
N LYS A 60 24.33 -1.17 -1.39
CA LYS A 60 25.49 -1.85 -0.76
C LYS A 60 25.73 -3.25 -1.34
N ILE A 61 24.68 -3.98 -1.69
CA ILE A 61 24.75 -5.34 -2.24
C ILE A 61 25.24 -5.36 -3.69
N VAL A 62 24.92 -4.35 -4.51
CA VAL A 62 25.44 -4.28 -5.90
C VAL A 62 26.98 -4.14 -5.92
N LYS A 63 27.59 -3.52 -4.91
CA LYS A 63 29.06 -3.47 -4.78
C LYS A 63 29.68 -4.79 -4.32
N SER A 64 28.93 -5.70 -3.69
CA SER A 64 29.47 -6.95 -3.13
C SER A 64 29.13 -8.21 -3.94
N VAL A 65 28.25 -8.15 -4.95
CA VAL A 65 27.80 -9.31 -5.76
C VAL A 65 28.67 -9.57 -7.01
N ILE A 66 29.94 -9.17 -7.01
CA ILE A 66 30.96 -9.76 -7.90
C ILE A 66 31.85 -10.69 -7.06
N LYS A 67 31.32 -11.87 -6.70
CA LYS A 67 32.07 -13.09 -6.35
C LYS A 67 31.09 -14.26 -6.23
N ARG A 68 30.79 -14.88 -7.38
CA ARG A 68 30.00 -16.13 -7.45
C ARG A 68 30.93 -17.33 -7.22
N LYS A 69 30.53 -18.26 -6.34
CA LYS A 69 30.80 -19.70 -6.51
C LYS A 69 29.92 -20.55 -5.57
N GLY A 70 29.09 -21.41 -6.18
CA GLY A 70 28.92 -22.80 -5.75
C GLY A 70 27.63 -23.27 -5.05
N LYS A 71 26.84 -24.04 -5.82
CA LYS A 71 26.01 -25.24 -5.46
C LYS A 71 24.63 -25.10 -4.77
N LYS A 72 23.64 -25.83 -5.33
CA LYS A 72 22.32 -26.23 -4.78
C LYS A 72 22.30 -27.78 -4.58
N PRO A 73 21.22 -28.44 -4.09
CA PRO A 73 20.77 -28.66 -2.69
C PRO A 73 20.57 -30.19 -2.37
N PRO A 74 19.91 -30.65 -1.28
CA PRO A 74 18.44 -30.91 -1.32
C PRO A 74 17.67 -30.75 0.03
N THR A 75 16.36 -31.02 -0.06
CA THR A 75 15.16 -30.65 0.73
C THR A 75 14.80 -31.49 1.98
N ALA A 76 14.05 -30.91 2.94
CA ALA A 76 12.89 -31.57 3.61
C ALA A 76 12.00 -30.59 4.44
N LYS A 77 10.70 -30.87 4.45
CA LYS A 77 9.54 -30.05 4.86
C LYS A 77 9.31 -29.93 6.38
N LYS A 78 8.72 -28.82 6.85
CA LYS A 78 7.77 -28.77 7.99
C LYS A 78 6.80 -27.59 7.85
N SER A 79 5.55 -27.89 8.20
CA SER A 79 4.30 -27.15 8.01
C SER A 79 4.09 -25.96 8.96
N SER A 80 3.54 -24.87 8.43
CA SER A 80 2.77 -23.84 9.16
C SER A 80 1.91 -23.04 8.15
N PRO A 81 0.81 -22.37 8.58
CA PRO A 81 -0.31 -21.92 7.74
C PRO A 81 0.14 -20.94 6.64
N PRO A 82 -0.67 -20.71 5.56
CA PRO A 82 -0.24 -19.93 4.41
C PRO A 82 0.04 -18.49 4.85
N ARG A 83 1.30 -18.23 5.19
CA ARG A 83 1.88 -16.90 5.06
C ARG A 83 1.78 -16.58 3.57
N PRO A 84 1.29 -15.39 3.17
CA PRO A 84 1.42 -14.97 1.79
C PRO A 84 2.89 -15.15 1.42
N SER A 85 3.12 -15.94 0.37
CA SER A 85 4.45 -16.35 -0.01
C SER A 85 5.28 -15.08 -0.23
N SER A 86 6.49 -15.05 0.33
CA SER A 86 7.40 -13.91 0.26
C SER A 86 7.99 -13.68 -1.15
N ASN A 87 7.26 -14.05 -2.20
CA ASN A 87 7.60 -13.88 -3.62
C ASN A 87 6.41 -13.35 -4.45
N THR A 88 5.22 -13.15 -3.87
CA THR A 88 4.10 -12.50 -4.56
C THR A 88 4.43 -11.01 -4.67
N LYS A 89 4.41 -10.44 -5.89
CA LYS A 89 4.59 -8.99 -6.07
C LYS A 89 3.57 -8.27 -5.18
N PRO A 90 3.94 -7.16 -4.51
CA PRO A 90 2.96 -6.38 -3.76
C PRO A 90 1.83 -5.91 -4.67
N ASP A 91 0.60 -5.86 -4.17
CA ASP A 91 -0.62 -5.53 -4.90
C ASP A 91 -0.51 -4.26 -5.77
N LYS A 92 0.11 -3.16 -5.28
CA LYS A 92 0.47 -1.98 -6.09
C LYS A 92 1.26 -2.27 -7.37
N PHE A 93 2.13 -3.26 -7.37
CA PHE A 93 2.92 -3.61 -8.56
C PHE A 93 2.12 -4.44 -9.55
N LEU A 94 1.10 -5.18 -9.09
CA LEU A 94 0.14 -5.84 -9.98
C LEU A 94 -0.75 -4.80 -10.67
N VAL A 95 -1.27 -3.81 -9.94
CA VAL A 95 -2.00 -2.66 -10.52
C VAL A 95 -1.14 -1.91 -11.55
N LEU A 96 0.16 -1.75 -11.28
CA LEU A 96 1.07 -1.08 -12.21
C LEU A 96 1.36 -1.93 -13.46
N GLU A 97 1.43 -3.25 -13.32
CA GLU A 97 1.61 -4.20 -14.44
C GLU A 97 0.36 -4.23 -15.32
N LEU A 98 -0.82 -4.35 -14.73
CA LEU A 98 -2.11 -4.22 -15.41
C LEU A 98 -2.23 -2.89 -16.18
N LEU A 99 -1.80 -1.78 -15.58
CA LEU A 99 -1.79 -0.50 -16.26
C LEU A 99 -0.90 -0.52 -17.51
N GLN A 100 0.26 -1.17 -17.46
CA GLN A 100 1.16 -1.27 -18.62
C GLN A 100 0.61 -2.21 -19.70
N ASP A 101 -0.07 -3.27 -19.29
CA ASP A 101 -0.67 -4.24 -20.20
C ASP A 101 -1.92 -3.67 -20.90
N LEU A 102 -2.67 -2.80 -20.23
CA LEU A 102 -3.86 -2.13 -20.76
C LEU A 102 -3.55 -0.80 -21.49
N ASP A 103 -2.39 -0.18 -21.25
CA ASP A 103 -2.04 1.11 -21.85
C ASP A 103 -1.58 0.95 -23.31
N ASP A 104 -2.50 1.18 -24.24
CA ASP A 104 -2.22 1.24 -25.69
C ASP A 104 -1.46 2.52 -26.12
N GLY A 105 -1.03 3.37 -25.17
CA GLY A 105 -0.32 4.65 -25.39
C GLY A 105 -1.19 5.89 -25.19
N ASP A 106 -2.50 5.69 -25.05
CA ASP A 106 -3.51 6.72 -24.83
C ASP A 106 -3.93 6.88 -23.36
N GLY A 107 -3.36 6.07 -22.47
CA GLY A 107 -3.71 5.97 -21.05
C GLY A 107 -4.97 5.15 -20.81
N VAL A 108 -5.09 4.63 -19.59
CA VAL A 108 -6.18 3.73 -19.16
C VAL A 108 -7.18 4.48 -18.29
N GLU A 109 -8.47 4.21 -18.44
CA GLU A 109 -9.48 4.81 -17.57
C GLU A 109 -9.33 4.28 -16.13
N PRO A 110 -9.37 5.13 -15.09
CA PRO A 110 -9.16 4.69 -13.72
C PRO A 110 -10.15 3.60 -13.28
N ASP A 111 -11.41 3.73 -13.70
CA ASP A 111 -12.48 2.79 -13.34
C ASP A 111 -12.29 1.43 -14.01
N ASP A 112 -11.84 1.40 -15.28
CA ASP A 112 -11.53 0.15 -16.00
C ASP A 112 -10.32 -0.55 -15.36
N LEU A 113 -9.28 0.20 -14.99
CA LEU A 113 -8.11 -0.33 -14.30
C LEU A 113 -8.46 -0.91 -12.93
N ILE A 114 -9.36 -0.24 -12.19
CA ILE A 114 -9.86 -0.73 -10.91
C ILE A 114 -10.66 -2.01 -11.11
N PHE A 115 -11.53 -2.05 -12.11
CA PHE A 115 -12.35 -3.23 -12.42
C PHE A 115 -11.50 -4.46 -12.77
N GLU A 116 -10.52 -4.32 -13.66
CA GLU A 116 -9.63 -5.42 -14.04
C GLU A 116 -8.77 -5.89 -12.85
N ALA A 117 -8.35 -4.96 -12.00
CA ALA A 117 -7.62 -5.28 -10.77
C ALA A 117 -8.48 -6.04 -9.76
N GLU A 118 -9.77 -5.72 -9.64
CA GLU A 118 -10.72 -6.50 -8.83
C GLU A 118 -10.90 -7.92 -9.39
N ASP A 119 -10.97 -8.08 -10.72
CA ASP A 119 -11.09 -9.40 -11.37
C ASP A 119 -9.83 -10.26 -11.21
N GLU A 120 -8.64 -9.64 -11.24
CA GLU A 120 -7.37 -10.29 -10.88
C GLU A 120 -7.27 -10.67 -9.39
N GLY A 121 -8.21 -10.22 -8.56
CA GLY A 121 -8.27 -10.53 -7.13
C GLY A 121 -7.35 -9.67 -6.28
N ILE A 122 -7.01 -8.47 -6.74
CA ILE A 122 -6.24 -7.48 -5.98
C ILE A 122 -7.12 -6.92 -4.85
N TYR A 123 -6.57 -6.86 -3.64
CA TYR A 123 -7.30 -6.33 -2.49
C TYR A 123 -7.20 -4.80 -2.45
N ASP A 124 -8.35 -4.11 -2.45
CA ASP A 124 -8.46 -2.64 -2.45
C ASP A 124 -7.68 -1.95 -3.61
N PRO A 125 -8.04 -2.21 -4.87
CA PRO A 125 -7.32 -1.68 -6.04
C PRO A 125 -7.37 -0.15 -6.13
N GLU A 126 -8.45 0.47 -5.64
CA GLU A 126 -8.54 1.93 -5.56
C GLU A 126 -7.49 2.51 -4.60
N GLY A 127 -7.30 1.88 -3.44
CA GLY A 127 -6.27 2.23 -2.47
C GLY A 127 -4.86 2.09 -3.05
N GLU A 128 -4.59 0.98 -3.73
CA GLU A 128 -3.30 0.72 -4.38
C GLU A 128 -3.01 1.70 -5.52
N LEU A 129 -4.00 2.03 -6.37
CA LEU A 129 -3.87 3.05 -7.41
C LEU A 129 -3.57 4.43 -6.82
N ARG A 130 -4.25 4.81 -5.73
CA ARG A 130 -3.95 6.06 -5.01
C ARG A 130 -2.53 6.07 -4.42
N LYS A 131 -2.00 4.92 -3.98
CA LYS A 131 -0.59 4.80 -3.56
C LYS A 131 0.36 5.05 -4.73
N LEU A 132 0.07 4.48 -5.90
CA LEU A 132 0.87 4.71 -7.12
C LEU A 132 0.87 6.19 -7.54
N ILE A 133 -0.29 6.85 -7.46
CA ILE A 133 -0.44 8.28 -7.76
C ILE A 133 0.34 9.13 -6.77
N ARG A 134 0.23 8.87 -5.46
CA ARG A 134 0.99 9.58 -4.42
C ARG A 134 2.50 9.43 -4.60
N ARG A 135 2.96 8.26 -5.06
CA ARG A 135 4.37 7.96 -5.35
C ARG A 135 4.84 8.52 -6.70
N GLY A 136 3.95 9.13 -7.49
CA GLY A 136 4.27 9.68 -8.81
C GLY A 136 4.70 8.62 -9.84
N LEU A 137 4.33 7.36 -9.59
CA LEU A 137 4.53 6.22 -10.50
C LEU A 137 3.43 6.19 -11.56
N VAL A 138 2.23 6.58 -11.16
CA VAL A 138 1.07 6.80 -12.04
C VAL A 138 0.66 8.27 -11.91
N TYR A 139 0.23 8.86 -13.01
CA TYR A 139 -0.35 10.20 -13.01
C TYR A 139 -1.63 10.22 -13.84
N LEU A 140 -2.51 11.15 -13.52
CA LEU A 140 -3.74 11.38 -14.27
C LEU A 140 -3.47 12.44 -15.34
N HIS A 141 -3.60 12.07 -16.60
CA HIS A 141 -3.54 12.96 -17.74
C HIS A 141 -4.85 12.87 -18.50
N GLU A 142 -5.56 14.00 -18.67
CA GLU A 142 -6.87 14.04 -19.34
C GLU A 142 -7.90 13.05 -18.76
N GLY A 143 -7.84 12.80 -17.45
CA GLY A 143 -8.72 11.85 -16.77
C GLY A 143 -8.30 10.39 -16.86
N ARG A 144 -7.20 10.08 -17.57
CA ARG A 144 -6.67 8.73 -17.73
C ARG A 144 -5.40 8.50 -16.92
N CYS A 145 -5.26 7.31 -16.36
CA CYS A 145 -4.05 6.84 -15.71
C CYS A 145 -2.96 6.57 -16.75
N ARG A 146 -1.77 7.15 -16.52
CA ARG A 146 -0.56 6.89 -17.30
C ARG A 146 0.60 6.60 -16.36
N SER A 147 1.49 5.71 -16.77
CA SER A 147 2.77 5.49 -16.09
C SER A 147 3.87 6.32 -16.76
N LYS A 148 4.97 6.57 -16.04
CA LYS A 148 6.12 7.34 -16.54
C LYS A 148 7.03 6.54 -17.45
#